data_AF-A0A5K7XN73-F1
#
_entry.id   AF-A0A5K7XN73-F1
#
_cell.length_a   1.000
_cell.length_b   1.000
_cell.length_c   1.000
_cell.angle_alpha   90.00
_cell.angle_beta   90.00
_cell.angle_gamma   90.00
#
_symmetry.space_group_name_H-M   'P 1'
#
loop_
_entity.id
_entity.type
_entity.pdbx_description
1 polymer ?
#
loop_
_entity_poly.entity_id
_entity_poly.type
_entity_poly.pdbx_seq_one_letter_code
_entity_poly.pdbx_strand_id
1 'polypeptide(L)'
;MDDQADVANFASQIAHRNALGLVVAESFEEEARLHIEDLGLRTLDRETLIERVDIWDPLKQDAAVDAFSYYVCHIEKCMPLITRVRDFLNSIDLPQ
;
A
#
# COMPACT_ATOMS: atom_id res chain seq x y z
N MET A 1 11.01 6.21 20.73
CA MET A 1 11.24 5.24 19.64
C MET A 1 11.81 6.07 18.51
N ASP A 2 12.95 5.65 17.97
CA ASP A 2 13.65 6.40 16.92
C ASP A 2 13.27 5.76 15.58
N ASP A 3 12.26 6.33 14.91
CA ASP A 3 11.66 5.78 13.69
C ASP A 3 12.70 5.55 12.58
N GLN A 4 13.81 6.31 12.59
CA GLN A 4 14.93 6.13 11.65
C GLN A 4 15.67 4.81 11.89
N ALA A 5 15.89 4.43 13.15
CA ALA A 5 16.50 3.15 13.50
C ALA A 5 15.62 1.96 13.08
N ASP A 6 14.29 2.14 13.10
CA ASP A 6 13.34 1.11 12.71
C ASP A 6 13.34 0.85 11.19
N VAL A 7 13.44 1.90 10.36
CA VAL A 7 13.52 1.73 8.89
C VAL A 7 14.82 1.06 8.46
N ALA A 8 15.96 1.42 9.06
CA ALA A 8 17.25 0.80 8.75
C ALA A 8 17.27 -0.70 9.14
N ASN A 9 16.71 -1.03 10.31
CA ASN A 9 16.56 -2.41 10.75
C ASN A 9 15.64 -3.21 9.82
N PHE A 10 14.56 -2.60 9.33
CA PHE A 10 13.68 -3.22 8.34
C PHE A 10 14.43 -3.50 7.03
N ALA A 11 15.18 -2.52 6.51
CA ALA A 11 15.97 -2.68 5.29
C ALA A 11 16.96 -3.86 5.40
N SER A 12 17.66 -3.97 6.53
CA SER A 12 18.59 -5.09 6.78
C SER A 12 17.90 -6.46 6.72
N GLN A 13 16.71 -6.58 7.31
CA GLN A 13 15.93 -7.83 7.29
C GLN A 13 15.45 -8.20 5.89
N ILE A 14 15.03 -7.21 5.10
CA ILE A 14 14.60 -7.42 3.71
C ILE A 14 15.79 -7.89 2.86
N ALA A 15 16.94 -7.24 2.98
CA ALA A 15 18.15 -7.61 2.27
C ALA A 15 18.59 -9.04 2.60
N HIS A 16 18.55 -9.43 3.87
CA HIS A 16 18.89 -10.79 4.30
C HIS A 16 17.98 -11.87 3.70
N ARG A 17 16.71 -11.53 3.44
CA ARG A 17 15.71 -12.45 2.88
C ARG A 17 15.64 -12.42 1.36
N ASN A 18 16.44 -11.58 0.69
CA ASN A 18 16.36 -11.33 -0.74
C ASN A 18 14.92 -11.03 -1.20
N ALA A 19 14.21 -10.22 -0.39
CA ALA A 19 12.81 -9.86 -0.59
C ALA A 19 12.67 -8.46 -1.19
N LEU A 20 11.46 -8.12 -1.63
CA LEU A 20 11.10 -6.75 -2.01
C LEU A 20 10.54 -6.02 -0.78
N GLY A 21 11.24 -4.97 -0.34
CA GLY A 21 10.78 -4.11 0.75
C GLY A 21 10.03 -2.90 0.22
N LEU A 22 8.82 -2.67 0.71
CA LEU A 22 7.97 -1.53 0.34
C LEU A 22 7.75 -0.64 1.56
N VAL A 23 7.89 0.67 1.39
CA VAL A 23 7.47 1.68 2.34
C VAL A 23 6.34 2.47 1.69
N VAL A 24 5.16 2.45 2.30
CA VAL A 24 3.94 3.03 1.74
C VAL A 24 3.47 4.18 2.62
N ALA A 25 3.21 5.34 2.03
CA ALA A 25 2.71 6.52 2.72
C ALA A 25 1.78 7.32 1.79
N GLU A 26 1.08 8.34 2.32
CA GLU A 26 0.30 9.26 1.47
C GLU A 26 1.23 10.11 0.58
N SER A 27 2.36 10.56 1.13
CA SER A 27 3.39 11.33 0.42
C SER A 27 4.75 11.18 1.11
N PHE A 28 5.81 11.54 0.39
CA PHE A 28 7.18 11.61 0.91
C PHE A 28 7.78 12.98 0.60
N GLU A 29 8.54 13.52 1.55
CA GLU A 29 9.53 14.54 1.22
C GLU A 29 10.63 13.92 0.35
N GLU A 30 11.18 14.71 -0.58
CA GLU A 30 12.21 14.23 -1.53
C GLU A 30 13.40 13.58 -0.81
N GLU A 31 13.91 14.24 0.23
CA GLU A 31 15.06 13.75 1.01
C GLU A 31 14.75 12.41 1.70
N ALA A 32 13.53 12.28 2.25
CA ALA A 32 13.08 11.03 2.86
C ALA A 32 12.96 9.91 1.83
N ARG A 33 12.44 10.22 0.64
CA ARG A 33 12.34 9.25 -0.47
C ARG A 33 13.71 8.71 -0.84
N LEU A 34 14.66 9.62 -1.12
CA LEU A 34 16.01 9.27 -1.52
C LEU A 34 16.74 8.45 -0.45
N HIS A 35 16.57 8.81 0.83
CA HIS A 35 17.19 8.07 1.93
C HIS A 35 16.64 6.64 2.04
N ILE A 36 15.32 6.46 1.90
CA ILE A 36 14.68 5.13 1.96
C ILE A 36 15.11 4.29 0.75
N GLU A 37 15.19 4.88 -0.43
CA GLU A 37 15.60 4.17 -1.65
C GLU A 37 17.08 3.77 -1.64
N ASP A 38 17.96 4.57 -1.04
CA ASP A 38 19.37 4.23 -0.83
C ASP A 38 19.56 2.99 0.07
N LEU A 39 18.62 2.75 0.99
CA LEU A 39 18.56 1.53 1.80
C LEU A 39 18.11 0.29 1.02
N GLY A 40 17.81 0.42 -0.28
CA GLY A 40 17.36 -0.67 -1.15
C GLY A 40 15.87 -0.97 -1.04
N LEU A 41 15.10 -0.09 -0.39
CA LEU A 41 13.65 -0.18 -0.29
C LEU A 41 12.98 0.56 -1.45
N ARG A 42 11.69 0.29 -1.69
CA ARG A 42 10.87 1.06 -2.63
C ARG A 42 9.85 1.89 -1.87
N THR A 43 9.82 3.19 -2.14
CA THR A 43 8.76 4.07 -1.67
C THR A 43 7.56 4.02 -2.61
N LEU A 44 6.36 3.98 -2.06
CA LEU A 44 5.10 4.06 -2.79
C LEU A 44 4.23 5.12 -2.11
N ASP A 45 4.09 6.27 -2.75
CA ASP A 45 3.08 7.25 -2.37
C ASP A 45 1.76 7.04 -3.12
N ARG A 46 0.76 7.84 -2.77
CA ARG A 46 -0.56 7.77 -3.39
C ARG A 46 -0.49 7.98 -4.91
N GLU A 47 0.29 8.95 -5.38
CA GLU A 47 0.43 9.24 -6.82
C GLU A 47 1.08 8.07 -7.55
N THR A 48 2.21 7.56 -7.04
CA THR A 48 2.89 6.38 -7.58
C THR A 48 1.97 5.16 -7.65
N LEU A 49 1.12 4.96 -6.64
CA LEU A 49 0.16 3.85 -6.62
C LEU A 49 -0.91 4.01 -7.70
N ILE A 50 -1.46 5.22 -7.85
CA ILE A 50 -2.47 5.52 -8.89
C ILE A 50 -1.87 5.29 -10.28
N GLU A 51 -0.70 5.86 -10.58
CA GLU A 51 -0.03 5.69 -11.87
C GLU A 51 0.20 4.21 -12.23
N ARG A 52 0.56 3.39 -11.24
CA ARG A 52 0.77 1.95 -11.43
C ARG A 52 -0.51 1.15 -11.61
N VAL A 53 -1.61 1.58 -11.02
CA VAL A 53 -2.92 0.92 -11.19
C VAL A 53 -3.56 1.35 -12.51
N ASP A 54 -3.36 2.61 -12.94
CA ASP A 54 -3.89 3.14 -14.19
C ASP A 54 -3.38 2.39 -15.44
N ILE A 55 -2.18 1.80 -15.36
CA ILE A 55 -1.65 0.96 -16.44
C ILE A 55 -2.23 -0.46 -16.47
N TRP A 56 -3.04 -0.86 -15.48
CA TRP A 56 -3.69 -2.17 -15.48
C TRP A 56 -4.93 -2.14 -16.37
N ASP A 57 -5.21 -3.27 -17.01
CA ASP A 57 -6.47 -3.44 -17.69
C ASP A 57 -7.64 -3.42 -16.68
N PRO A 58 -8.86 -3.01 -17.08
CA PRO A 58 -10.00 -2.92 -16.18
C PRO A 58 -10.32 -4.22 -15.44
N LEU A 59 -10.18 -5.38 -16.10
CA LEU A 59 -10.47 -6.68 -15.47
C LEU A 59 -9.51 -6.97 -14.31
N LYS A 60 -8.24 -6.57 -14.44
CA LYS A 60 -7.26 -6.69 -13.36
C LYS A 60 -7.55 -5.73 -12.21
N GLN A 61 -8.06 -4.54 -12.49
CA GLN A 61 -8.47 -3.59 -11.45
C GLN A 61 -9.67 -4.14 -10.67
N ASP A 62 -10.71 -4.62 -11.36
CA ASP A 62 -11.89 -5.24 -10.75
C ASP A 62 -11.50 -6.44 -9.88
N ALA A 63 -10.68 -7.34 -10.42
CA ALA A 63 -10.19 -8.52 -9.69
C ALA A 63 -9.42 -8.14 -8.41
N ALA A 64 -8.69 -7.02 -8.42
CA ALA A 64 -7.96 -6.53 -7.25
C ALA A 64 -8.92 -6.02 -6.16
N VAL A 65 -9.96 -5.28 -6.53
CA VAL A 65 -11.01 -4.80 -5.60
C VAL A 65 -11.77 -5.98 -4.99
N ASP A 66 -12.13 -6.97 -5.80
CA ASP A 66 -12.81 -8.18 -5.34
C ASP A 66 -11.95 -8.99 -4.36
N ALA A 67 -10.67 -9.20 -4.71
CA ALA A 67 -9.73 -9.93 -3.85
C ALA A 67 -9.52 -9.20 -2.51
N PHE A 68 -9.39 -7.88 -2.53
CA PHE A 68 -9.26 -7.06 -1.32
C PHE A 68 -10.51 -7.15 -0.45
N SER A 69 -11.70 -6.99 -1.05
CA SER A 69 -12.98 -7.08 -0.37
C SER A 69 -13.18 -8.46 0.28
N TYR A 70 -12.81 -9.52 -0.44
CA TYR A 70 -12.82 -10.87 0.09
C TYR A 70 -11.90 -11.03 1.29
N TYR A 71 -10.65 -10.56 1.19
CA TYR A 71 -9.67 -10.65 2.26
C TYR A 71 -10.15 -9.95 3.54
N VAL A 72 -10.62 -8.70 3.41
CA VAL A 72 -11.11 -7.91 4.54
C VAL A 72 -12.33 -8.58 5.21
N CYS A 73 -13.27 -9.09 4.42
CA CYS A 73 -14.51 -9.66 4.95
C CYS A 73 -14.34 -11.08 5.51
N HIS A 74 -13.47 -11.90 4.92
CA HIS A 74 -13.42 -13.35 5.19
C HIS A 74 -12.14 -13.81 5.87
N ILE A 75 -11.02 -13.09 5.70
CA ILE A 75 -9.73 -13.44 6.29
C ILE A 75 -9.49 -12.61 7.56
N GLU A 76 -9.48 -11.28 7.45
CA GLU A 76 -9.25 -10.36 8.59
C GLU A 76 -10.39 -10.39 9.61
N LYS A 77 -11.64 -10.45 9.15
CA LYS A 77 -12.87 -10.48 9.99
C LYS A 77 -12.96 -9.33 11.01
N CYS A 78 -12.32 -8.20 10.71
CA CYS A 78 -12.33 -6.99 11.53
C CYS A 78 -13.53 -6.12 11.18
N MET A 79 -14.59 -6.17 12.00
CA MET A 79 -15.85 -5.44 11.74
C MET A 79 -15.67 -3.94 11.47
N PRO A 80 -14.89 -3.17 12.25
CA PRO A 80 -14.65 -1.76 11.95
C PRO A 80 -13.95 -1.50 10.61
N LEU A 81 -13.07 -2.40 10.18
CA LEU A 81 -12.41 -2.29 8.87
C LEU A 81 -13.41 -2.60 7.75
N ILE A 82 -14.19 -3.67 7.90
CA ILE A 82 -15.23 -4.07 6.94
C ILE A 82 -16.20 -2.91 6.71
N THR A 83 -16.68 -2.26 7.78
CA THR A 83 -17.58 -1.11 7.68
C THR A 83 -16.94 0.04 6.91
N ARG A 84 -15.72 0.46 7.28
CA ARG A 84 -15.01 1.56 6.60
C ARG A 84 -14.79 1.29 5.11
N VAL A 85 -14.40 0.07 4.75
CA VAL A 85 -14.18 -0.31 3.34
C VAL A 85 -15.49 -0.28 2.55
N ARG A 86 -16.59 -0.83 3.11
CA ARG A 86 -17.90 -0.77 2.44
C ARG A 86 -18.40 0.65 2.27
N ASP A 87 -18.30 1.47 3.31
CA ASP A 87 -18.73 2.88 3.24
C ASP A 87 -17.93 3.64 2.17
N PHE A 88 -16.62 3.39 2.07
CA PHE A 88 -15.78 3.95 1.03
C PHE A 88 -16.20 3.48 -0.38
N LEU A 89 -16.35 2.19 -0.62
CA LEU A 89 -16.75 1.67 -1.94
C LEU A 89 -18.13 2.20 -2.36
N ASN A 90 -19.10 2.21 -1.45
CA ASN A 90 -20.43 2.77 -1.70
C ASN A 90 -20.39 4.27 -2.02
N SER A 91 -19.42 5.02 -1.48
CA SER A 91 -19.27 6.45 -1.78
C SER A 91 -18.78 6.70 -3.21
N ILE A 92 -18.16 5.71 -3.86
CA ILE A 92 -17.64 5.79 -5.22
C ILE A 92 -18.68 5.29 -6.24
N ASP A 93 -19.52 4.31 -5.87
CA ASP A 93 -20.58 3.74 -6.71
C ASP A 93 -21.83 4.63 -6.85
N LEU A 94 -21.89 5.78 -6.18
CA LEU A 94 -22.98 6.74 -6.39
C LEU A 94 -22.85 7.38 -7.77
N PRO A 95 -23.92 7.37 -8.60
CA PRO A 95 -23.93 8.17 -9.82
C PRO A 95 -23.69 9.64 -9.45
N GLN A 96 -22.68 10.25 -10.06
CA GLN A 96 -22.55 11.71 -10.09
C GLN A 96 -23.72 12.33 -10.85
#